data_AF-A0A1W9VWB8-F1
#
_entry.id   AF-A0A1W9VWB8-F1
#
_cell.length_a   1.000
_cell.length_b   1.000
_cell.length_c   1.000
_cell.angle_alpha   90.00
_cell.angle_beta   90.00
_cell.angle_gamma   90.00
#
_symmetry.space_group_name_H-M   'P 1'
#
loop_
_entity.id
_entity.type
_entity.pdbx_description
1 polymer ?
#
loop_
_entity_poly.entity_id
_entity_poly.type
_entity_poly.pdbx_seq_one_letter_code
_entity_poly.pdbx_strand_id
1 'polypeptide(L)' 'MLDLSKSIGFNKVNIKTDIMNCSKEYGIEYEGVKIISSNERFIILETQENKNIILSTNSIQYIEEFIQYF' A
#
# COMPACT_ATOMS: atom_id res chain seq x y z
N MET A 1 5.94 -13.70 2.57
CA MET A 1 4.68 -13.19 1.99
C MET A 1 4.13 -12.16 2.97
N LEU A 2 3.81 -10.94 2.52
CA LEU A 2 3.30 -9.90 3.41
C LEU A 2 1.96 -10.35 4.00
N ASP A 3 1.84 -10.38 5.32
CA ASP A 3 0.60 -10.77 5.98
C ASP A 3 -0.35 -9.56 6.05
N LEU A 4 -1.26 -9.51 5.08
CA LEU A 4 -2.26 -8.45 4.95
C LEU A 4 -3.42 -8.60 5.94
N SER A 5 -3.50 -9.70 6.71
CA SER A 5 -4.60 -9.94 7.65
C SER A 5 -4.71 -8.85 8.72
N LYS A 6 -3.59 -8.24 9.10
CA LYS A 6 -3.53 -7.12 10.05
C LYS A 6 -3.97 -5.79 9.43
N SER A 7 -3.92 -5.66 8.11
CA SER A 7 -4.22 -4.42 7.39
C SER A 7 -5.71 -4.25 7.07
N ILE A 8 -6.50 -5.32 7.19
CA ILE A 8 -7.95 -5.33 6.90
C ILE A 8 -8.74 -4.46 7.89
N GLY A 9 -8.19 -4.19 9.08
CA GLY A 9 -8.84 -3.36 10.10
C GLY A 9 -8.65 -1.84 9.93
N PHE A 10 -7.81 -1.38 9.00
CA PHE A 10 -7.51 0.03 8.84
C PHE A 10 -8.48 0.72 7.88
N ASN A 11 -8.99 1.89 8.26
CA ASN A 11 -9.78 2.74 7.37
C ASN A 11 -8.92 3.34 6.25
N LYS A 12 -7.66 3.69 6.57
CA LYS A 12 -6.65 4.26 5.66
C LYS A 12 -5.26 3.78 6.06
N VAL A 13 -4.37 3.67 5.09
CA VAL A 13 -2.98 3.20 5.28
C VAL A 13 -1.99 4.04 4.49
N ASN A 14 -0.74 4.08 4.95
CA ASN A 14 0.40 4.46 4.13
C ASN A 14 1.04 3.21 3.54
N ILE A 15 1.41 3.27 2.26
CA ILE A 15 2.05 2.17 1.55
C ILE A 15 3.28 2.69 0.84
N LYS A 16 4.42 2.05 1.09
CA LYS A 16 5.64 2.27 0.32
C LYS A 16 5.92 1.08 -0.56
N THR A 17 6.12 1.33 -1.85
CA THR A 17 6.62 0.30 -2.76
C THR A 17 8.14 0.29 -2.78
N ASP A 18 8.74 -0.85 -3.14
CA ASP A 18 10.14 -0.95 -3.51
C ASP A 18 10.23 -1.41 -4.97
N ILE A 19 11.11 -0.76 -5.74
CA ILE A 19 11.47 -1.21 -7.08
C ILE A 19 12.82 -1.91 -6.95
N MET A 20 12.79 -3.24 -6.85
CA MET A 20 13.99 -4.07 -6.97
C MET A 20 14.52 -4.04 -8.41
N ASN A 21 15.15 -2.94 -8.81
CA ASN A 21 16.11 -2.90 -9.90
C ASN A 21 16.96 -1.63 -9.81
N CYS A 22 18.27 -1.84 -9.67
CA CYS A 22 19.37 -0.85 -9.68
C CYS A 22 19.59 -0.03 -8.40
N SER A 23 20.46 -0.55 -7.52
CA SER A 23 21.47 0.18 -6.70
C SER A 23 21.06 1.42 -5.86
N LYS A 24 19.78 1.79 -5.84
CA LYS A 24 19.13 2.86 -5.06
C LYS A 24 17.65 2.50 -4.91
N GLU A 25 17.13 2.56 -3.69
CA GLU A 25 15.73 2.30 -3.40
C GLU A 25 14.86 3.47 -3.91
N TYR A 26 14.18 3.29 -5.04
CA TYR A 26 13.18 4.23 -5.56
C TYR A 26 11.79 3.62 -5.36
N GLY A 27 11.19 3.91 -4.21
CA GLY A 27 9.82 3.55 -3.90
C GLY A 27 8.82 4.66 -4.23
N ILE A 28 7.56 4.31 -4.44
CA ILE A 28 6.45 5.27 -4.42
C ILE A 28 5.77 5.15 -3.06
N GLU A 29 5.60 6.29 -2.39
CA GLU A 29 4.83 6.40 -1.16
C GLU A 29 3.41 6.86 -1.48
N TYR A 30 2.43 6.06 -1.05
CA TYR A 30 1.01 6.34 -1.14
C TYR A 30 0.49 6.60 0.27
N GLU A 31 0.07 7.83 0.55
CA GLU A 31 -0.38 8.23 1.88
C GLU A 31 -1.92 8.23 1.99
N GLY A 32 -2.43 7.73 3.12
CA GLY A 32 -3.86 7.82 3.45
C GLY A 32 -4.81 7.19 2.42
N VAL A 33 -4.37 6.11 1.76
CA VAL A 33 -5.15 5.35 0.78
C VAL A 33 -5.97 4.25 1.46
N LYS A 34 -7.04 3.78 0.82
CA LYS A 34 -7.86 2.69 1.34
C LYS A 34 -7.62 1.40 0.56
N ILE A 35 -7.34 0.30 1.26
CA ILE A 35 -7.32 -1.03 0.63
C ILE A 35 -8.77 -1.50 0.48
N ILE A 36 -9.24 -1.61 -0.77
CA ILE A 36 -10.63 -2.02 -1.06
C ILE A 36 -10.76 -3.49 -1.47
N SER A 37 -9.66 -4.11 -1.90
CA SER A 37 -9.58 -5.53 -2.23
C SER A 37 -8.13 -6.00 -2.16
N SER A 38 -7.92 -7.26 -1.77
CA SER A 38 -6.59 -7.86 -1.71
C SER A 38 -6.65 -9.36 -1.97
N ASN A 39 -5.55 -9.87 -2.51
CA ASN A 39 -5.23 -11.29 -2.50
C ASN A 39 -3.70 -11.47 -2.41
N GLU A 40 -3.24 -12.71 -2.57
CA GLU A 40 -1.82 -13.06 -2.44
C GLU A 40 -0.91 -12.35 -3.44
N ARG A 41 -1.43 -11.92 -4.60
CA ARG A 41 -0.64 -11.35 -5.70
C ARG A 41 -0.77 -9.85 -5.83
N PHE A 42 -1.93 -9.29 -5.49
CA PHE A 42 -2.19 -7.87 -5.68
C PHE A 42 -3.09 -7.29 -4.61
N ILE A 43 -2.99 -5.97 -4.46
CA ILE A 43 -3.93 -5.15 -3.71
C ILE A 43 -4.51 -4.06 -4.62
N ILE A 44 -5.75 -3.68 -4.35
CA ILE A 44 -6.42 -2.56 -4.99
C ILE A 44 -6.59 -1.44 -3.95
N LEU A 45 -6.08 -0.27 -4.29
CA LEU A 45 -6.13 0.94 -3.50
C LEU A 45 -7.13 1.93 -4.09
N GLU A 46 -7.96 2.52 -3.26
CA GLU A 46 -8.73 3.72 -3.57
C GLU A 46 -7.98 4.94 -3.02
N THR A 47 -7.65 5.89 -3.90
CA THR A 47 -7.05 7.16 -3.51
C THR A 47 -8.11 8.19 -3.10
N GLN A 48 -7.67 9.29 -2.49
CA GLN A 48 -8.56 10.42 -2.15
C GLN A 48 -9.27 11.04 -3.36
N GLU A 49 -8.73 10.84 -4.57
CA GLU A 49 -9.34 11.30 -5.82
C GLU A 49 -10.34 10.29 -6.42
N ASN A 50 -10.74 9.26 -5.66
CA ASN A 50 -11.57 8.14 -6.14
C ASN A 50 -10.97 7.42 -7.37
N LYS A 51 -9.64 7.40 -7.48
CA LYS A 51 -8.92 6.63 -8.49
C LYS A 51 -8.47 5.32 -7.89
N ASN A 52 -8.56 4.26 -8.68
CA ASN A 52 -8.11 2.94 -8.29
C ASN A 52 -6.69 2.68 -8.78
N ILE A 53 -5.83 2.21 -7.88
CA ILE A 53 -4.46 1.80 -8.16
C ILE A 53 -4.34 0.32 -7.85
N ILE A 54 -3.74 -0.45 -8.76
CA ILE A 54 -3.45 -1.87 -8.55
C ILE A 54 -1.95 -2.01 -8.29
N LEU A 55 -1.59 -2.56 -7.13
CA LEU A 55 -0.20 -2.82 -6.76
C LEU A 55 0.06 -4.32 -6.64
N SER A 56 1.24 -4.75 -7.08
CA SER A 56 1.75 -6.09 -6.82
C SER A 56 2.13 -6.21 -5.34
N THR A 57 1.73 -7.29 -4.66
CA THR A 57 2.13 -7.52 -3.27
C THR A 57 3.65 -7.65 -3.11
N ASN A 58 4.33 -8.14 -4.16
CA ASN A 58 5.78 -8.29 -4.17
C ASN A 58 6.55 -6.97 -4.30
N SER A 59 5.88 -5.89 -4.73
CA SER A 59 6.50 -4.56 -4.78
C SER A 59 6.25 -3.77 -3.51
N ILE A 60 5.59 -4.32 -2.49
CA ILE A 60 5.28 -3.57 -1.26
C ILE A 60 6.40 -3.78 -0.25
N GLN A 61 7.00 -2.68 0.19
CA GLN A 61 8.00 -2.67 1.25
C GLN A 61 7.34 -2.70 2.62
N TYR A 62 6.35 -1.83 2.86
CA TYR A 62 5.56 -1.82 4.09
C TYR A 62 4.15 -1.28 3.88
N ILE A 63 3.30 -1.57 4.88
CA ILE A 63 1.96 -0.99 5.05
C ILE A 63 1.84 -0.61 6.53
N GLU A 64 1.43 0.63 6.81
CA GLU A 64 1.18 1.12 8.16
C GLU A 64 -0.16 1.85 8.25
N GLU A 65 -0.71 1.96 9.45
CA GLU A 65 -1.94 2.72 9.70
C GLU A 65 -1.70 4.21 9.41
N PHE A 66 -2.62 4.83 8.67
CA PHE A 66 -2.57 6.27 8.47
C PHE A 66 -3.05 7.00 9.73
N ILE A 67 -2.15 7.72 10.39
CA ILE A 67 -2.45 8.56 11.56
C ILE A 67 -2.49 10.02 11.12
N GLN A 68 -3.67 10.64 11.21
CA GLN A 68 -3.82 12.07 10.98
C GLN A 68 -3.53 12.84 12.28
N TYR A 69 -2.45 13.60 12.30
CA TYR A 69 -2.19 14.55 13.38
C TYR A 69 -3.06 15.80 13.17
N PHE A 70 -3.84 16.16 14.18
CA PHE A 70 -4.69 17.36 14.21
C PHE A 70 -3.93 18.56 14.78
#